data_AF-A0A4U8S6Y4-F1
#
_entry.id   AF-A0A4U8S6Y4-F1
#
_cell.length_a   1.000
_cell.length_b   1.000
_cell.length_c   1.000
_cell.angle_alpha   90.00
_cell.angle_beta   90.00
_cell.angle_gamma   90.00
#
_symmetry.space_group_name_H-M   'P 1'
#
loop_
_entity.id
_entity.type
_entity.pdbx_description
1 polymer ?
#
loop_
_entity_poly.entity_id
_entity_poly.type
_entity_poly.pdbx_seq_one_letter_code
_entity_poly.pdbx_strand_id
1 'polypeptide(L)'
;MIFLSAHRKGQEQFLKTAWKIDKDFGEGNVNIDKDIYREKETLFYNENTPTQKEEEYQNLLLEFLKEKRNNIEIKNFGLDNGFLTTHTTKILNKIKEELNIDYHNGSKRSFHLDNKEIKVHIELKK
;
A
#
# COMPACT_ATOMS: atom_id res chain seq x y z
N MET A 1 10.04 7.81 10.70
CA MET A 1 9.29 7.16 11.80
C MET A 1 10.10 5.96 12.29
N ILE A 2 10.39 5.82 13.58
CA ILE A 2 11.14 4.67 14.13
C ILE A 2 10.13 3.74 14.82
N PHE A 3 10.01 2.50 14.35
CA PHE A 3 9.08 1.51 14.90
C PHE A 3 9.66 0.88 16.17
N LEU A 4 8.97 1.04 17.30
CA LEU A 4 9.33 0.45 18.61
C LEU A 4 9.08 -1.08 18.69
N SER A 5 8.60 -1.70 17.61
CA SER A 5 8.34 -3.14 17.51
C SER A 5 9.19 -3.72 16.38
N ALA A 6 10.18 -4.55 16.70
CA ALA A 6 10.92 -5.35 15.71
C ALA A 6 10.02 -6.40 15.01
N HIS A 7 8.80 -6.62 15.51
CA HIS A 7 7.90 -7.65 15.02
C HIS A 7 6.90 -7.11 13.99
N ARG A 8 6.87 -7.73 12.80
CA ARG A 8 6.02 -7.32 11.66
C ARG A 8 4.53 -7.22 11.99
N LYS A 9 3.99 -8.12 12.82
CA LYS A 9 2.59 -8.02 13.26
C LYS A 9 2.31 -6.76 14.09
N GLY A 10 3.28 -6.30 14.89
CA GLY A 10 3.14 -5.09 15.69
C GLY A 10 3.14 -3.84 14.82
N GLN A 11 4.01 -3.78 13.80
CA GLN A 11 4.02 -2.72 12.78
C GLN A 11 2.66 -2.65 12.05
N GLU A 12 2.15 -3.79 11.59
CA GLU A 12 0.86 -3.85 10.91
C GLU A 12 -0.30 -3.40 11.83
N GLN A 13 -0.31 -3.84 13.09
CA GLN A 13 -1.36 -3.43 14.04
C GLN A 13 -1.30 -1.94 14.37
N PHE A 14 -0.10 -1.37 14.49
CA PHE A 14 0.10 0.06 14.68
C PHE A 14 -0.45 0.85 13.49
N LEU A 15 -0.07 0.46 12.27
CA LEU A 15 -0.57 1.09 11.05
C LEU A 15 -2.09 0.99 10.94
N LYS A 16 -2.70 -0.15 11.30
CA LYS A 16 -4.17 -0.29 11.38
C LYS A 16 -4.79 0.74 12.31
N THR A 17 -4.19 0.99 13.46
CA THR A 17 -4.66 2.02 14.40
C THR A 17 -4.49 3.42 13.83
N ALA A 18 -3.33 3.72 13.23
CA ALA A 18 -3.05 5.04 12.65
C ALA A 18 -4.05 5.39 11.54
N TRP A 19 -4.25 4.49 10.58
CA TRP A 19 -5.24 4.63 9.50
C TRP A 19 -6.71 4.61 9.96
N LYS A 20 -6.98 4.09 11.18
CA LYS A 20 -8.32 4.16 11.79
C LYS A 20 -8.59 5.56 12.37
N ILE A 21 -7.57 6.19 12.96
CA ILE A 21 -7.66 7.52 13.56
C ILE A 21 -7.68 8.59 12.47
N ASP A 22 -6.74 8.53 11.54
CA ASP A 22 -6.66 9.40 10.38
C ASP A 22 -6.80 8.56 9.11
N LYS A 23 -8.00 8.56 8.54
CA LYS A 23 -8.31 7.80 7.33
C LYS A 23 -7.69 8.41 6.08
N ASP A 24 -7.29 9.66 6.14
CA ASP A 24 -6.85 10.41 4.97
C ASP A 24 -5.34 10.30 4.79
N PHE A 25 -4.57 10.34 5.89
CA PHE A 25 -3.11 10.30 5.85
C PHE A 25 -2.47 9.13 6.61
N GLY A 26 -3.22 8.48 7.52
CA GLY A 26 -2.70 7.40 8.35
C GLY A 26 -1.65 7.85 9.36
N GLU A 27 -1.78 9.09 9.85
CA GLU A 27 -0.79 9.76 10.69
C GLU A 27 -1.35 10.14 12.06
N GLY A 28 -0.44 10.37 13.01
CA GLY A 28 -0.81 10.92 14.32
C GLY A 28 -1.07 12.43 14.30
N ASN A 29 -0.54 13.14 13.30
CA ASN A 29 -0.80 14.55 13.03
C ASN A 29 -1.47 14.65 11.66
N VAL A 30 -2.61 15.33 11.58
CA VAL A 30 -3.43 15.41 10.36
C VAL A 30 -2.75 16.33 9.33
N ASN A 31 -2.62 15.85 8.09
CA ASN A 31 -2.21 16.61 6.90
C ASN A 31 -0.86 17.37 7.03
N ILE A 32 0.21 16.66 7.39
CA ILE A 32 1.58 17.25 7.45
C ILE A 32 1.98 17.84 6.10
N ASP A 33 1.55 17.23 5.00
CA ASP A 33 1.91 17.59 3.63
C ASP A 33 1.12 18.80 3.08
N LYS A 34 0.13 19.32 3.83
CA LYS A 34 -0.72 20.46 3.44
C LYS A 34 -1.46 20.23 2.11
N ASP A 35 -1.99 19.02 1.93
CA ASP A 35 -2.79 18.64 0.78
C ASP A 35 -4.15 19.35 0.79
N ILE A 36 -4.25 20.44 0.03
CA ILE A 36 -5.46 21.30 -0.02
C ILE A 36 -6.70 20.55 -0.52
N TYR A 37 -6.52 19.53 -1.37
CA TYR A 37 -7.62 18.74 -1.94
C TYR A 37 -8.14 17.67 -0.98
N ARG A 38 -7.44 17.41 0.13
CA ARG A 38 -7.80 16.41 1.14
C ARG A 38 -8.03 17.05 2.52
N GLU A 39 -7.98 18.37 2.59
CA GLU A 39 -8.37 19.17 3.74
C GLU A 39 -9.86 19.48 3.70
N LYS A 40 -10.63 18.94 4.67
CA LYS A 40 -12.11 18.96 4.67
C LYS A 40 -12.74 20.35 4.71
N GLU A 41 -11.98 21.37 5.10
CA GLU A 41 -12.47 22.75 5.24
C GLU A 41 -12.24 23.60 3.98
N THR A 42 -11.70 23.02 2.90
CA THR A 42 -11.46 23.74 1.64
C THR A 42 -12.58 23.55 0.64
N LEU A 43 -12.76 24.53 -0.25
CA LEU A 43 -13.68 24.45 -1.39
C LEU A 43 -13.25 23.41 -2.44
N PHE A 44 -12.04 22.89 -2.34
CA PHE A 44 -11.44 21.96 -3.29
C PHE A 44 -11.37 20.53 -2.75
N TYR A 45 -11.97 20.26 -1.57
CA TYR A 45 -11.99 18.93 -0.99
C TYR A 45 -12.61 17.90 -1.93
N ASN A 46 -11.86 16.83 -2.22
CA ASN A 46 -12.34 15.69 -2.96
C ASN A 46 -11.75 14.40 -2.37
N GLU A 47 -12.62 13.58 -1.78
CA GLU A 47 -12.24 12.31 -1.16
C GLU A 47 -11.71 11.26 -2.14
N ASN A 48 -11.95 11.44 -3.45
CA ASN A 48 -11.47 10.55 -4.50
C ASN A 48 -10.09 10.93 -5.04
N THR A 49 -9.61 12.14 -4.74
CA THR A 49 -8.27 12.58 -5.12
C THR A 49 -7.26 11.87 -4.20
N PRO A 50 -6.23 11.21 -4.75
CA PRO A 50 -5.17 10.65 -3.92
C PRO A 50 -4.43 11.75 -3.16
N THR A 51 -3.94 11.45 -1.95
CA THR A 51 -2.99 12.35 -1.28
C THR A 51 -1.62 12.28 -1.95
N GLN A 52 -0.78 13.30 -1.76
CA GLN A 52 0.62 13.28 -2.19
C GLN A 52 1.34 12.03 -1.68
N LYS A 53 1.11 11.64 -0.43
CA LYS A 53 1.65 10.42 0.18
C LYS A 53 1.22 9.15 -0.54
N GLU A 54 -0.05 9.06 -0.96
CA GLU A 54 -0.56 7.94 -1.76
C GLU A 54 0.09 7.90 -3.16
N GLU A 55 0.28 9.06 -3.80
CA GLU A 55 0.94 9.17 -5.11
C GLU A 55 2.42 8.78 -5.04
N GLU A 56 3.15 9.28 -4.04
CA GLU A 56 4.54 8.92 -3.79
C GLU A 56 4.70 7.42 -3.55
N TYR A 57 3.83 6.84 -2.73
CA TYR A 57 3.84 5.40 -2.49
C TYR A 57 3.52 4.59 -3.75
N GLN A 58 2.56 5.04 -4.56
CA GLN A 58 2.27 4.40 -5.84
C GLN A 58 3.50 4.39 -6.75
N ASN A 59 4.22 5.51 -6.86
CA ASN A 59 5.45 5.60 -7.66
C ASN A 59 6.56 4.67 -7.12
N LEU A 60 6.75 4.64 -5.79
CA LEU A 60 7.72 3.74 -5.14
C LEU A 60 7.36 2.27 -5.37
N LEU A 61 6.07 1.92 -5.32
CA LEU A 61 5.61 0.55 -5.57
C LEU A 61 5.84 0.14 -7.04
N LEU A 62 5.57 1.04 -8.00
CA LEU A 62 5.86 0.79 -9.41
C LEU A 62 7.35 0.55 -9.64
N GLU A 63 8.22 1.38 -9.05
CA GLU A 63 9.67 1.18 -9.13
C GLU A 63 10.08 -0.18 -8.54
N PHE A 64 9.53 -0.54 -7.38
CA PHE A 64 9.81 -1.81 -6.71
C PHE A 64 9.40 -3.05 -7.52
N LEU A 65 8.35 -2.91 -8.34
CA LEU A 65 7.79 -3.95 -9.20
C LEU A 65 8.45 -4.03 -10.59
N LYS A 66 9.44 -3.19 -10.90
CA LYS A 66 10.29 -3.39 -12.10
C LYS A 66 11.06 -4.72 -12.06
N GLU A 67 11.28 -5.24 -10.86
CA GLU A 67 11.80 -6.58 -10.63
C GLU A 67 10.68 -7.51 -10.15
N LYS A 68 10.83 -8.81 -10.39
CA LYS A 68 9.92 -9.84 -9.88
C LYS A 68 9.94 -9.92 -8.36
N ARG A 69 8.78 -9.69 -7.75
CA ARG A 69 8.57 -9.76 -6.30
C ARG A 69 7.54 -10.80 -5.93
N ASN A 70 7.70 -11.43 -4.78
CA ASN A 70 6.65 -12.26 -4.22
C ASN A 70 5.64 -11.45 -3.39
N ASN A 71 4.44 -12.00 -3.21
CA ASN A 71 3.34 -11.38 -2.46
C ASN A 71 3.72 -10.93 -1.04
N ILE A 72 4.61 -11.65 -0.36
CA ILE A 72 5.05 -11.31 1.01
C ILE A 72 6.07 -10.16 1.00
N GLU A 73 6.96 -10.11 0.01
CA GLU A 73 7.85 -8.96 -0.21
C GLU A 73 7.04 -7.68 -0.46
N ILE A 74 6.02 -7.76 -1.31
CA ILE A 74 5.14 -6.63 -1.63
C ILE A 74 4.37 -6.18 -0.39
N LYS A 75 3.88 -7.11 0.44
CA LYS A 75 3.28 -6.76 1.74
C LYS A 75 4.27 -6.01 2.62
N ASN A 76 5.47 -6.55 2.81
CA ASN A 76 6.47 -5.96 3.70
C ASN A 76 6.89 -4.58 3.19
N PHE A 77 7.08 -4.42 1.88
CA PHE A 77 7.35 -3.14 1.25
C PHE A 77 6.27 -2.11 1.55
N GLY A 78 4.99 -2.49 1.45
CA GLY A 78 3.89 -1.60 1.82
C GLY A 78 3.95 -1.19 3.29
N LEU A 79 4.16 -2.13 4.21
CA LEU A 79 4.27 -1.84 5.64
C LEU A 79 5.45 -0.92 5.96
N ASP A 80 6.59 -1.13 5.28
CA ASP A 80 7.81 -0.31 5.45
C ASP A 80 7.60 1.13 4.96
N ASN A 81 6.68 1.35 4.03
CA ASN A 81 6.25 2.67 3.57
C ASN A 81 5.01 3.21 4.31
N GLY A 82 4.51 2.52 5.35
CA GLY A 82 3.38 2.97 6.16
C GLY A 82 2.00 2.63 5.60
N PHE A 83 1.91 1.72 4.63
CA PHE A 83 0.67 1.32 3.97
C PHE A 83 0.24 -0.10 4.34
N LEU A 84 -1.07 -0.29 4.49
CA LEU A 84 -1.67 -1.61 4.72
C LEU A 84 -1.81 -2.37 3.40
N THR A 85 -1.96 -3.70 3.49
CA THR A 85 -2.17 -4.56 2.32
C THR A 85 -3.41 -4.19 1.52
N THR A 86 -4.43 -3.60 2.15
CA THR A 86 -5.63 -3.05 1.49
C THR A 86 -5.29 -1.91 0.54
N HIS A 87 -4.40 -0.99 0.94
CA HIS A 87 -3.96 0.13 0.10
C HIS A 87 -3.13 -0.38 -1.08
N THR A 88 -2.16 -1.26 -0.81
CA THR A 88 -1.35 -1.89 -1.85
C THR A 88 -2.22 -2.65 -2.85
N THR A 89 -3.20 -3.43 -2.37
CA THR A 89 -4.15 -4.17 -3.23
C THR A 89 -4.97 -3.24 -4.10
N LYS A 90 -5.40 -2.08 -3.58
CA LYS A 90 -6.12 -1.06 -4.36
C LYS A 90 -5.27 -0.55 -5.53
N ILE A 91 -3.99 -0.24 -5.29
CA ILE A 91 -3.06 0.19 -6.33
C ILE A 91 -2.83 -0.92 -7.36
N LEU A 92 -2.49 -2.14 -6.90
CA LEU A 92 -2.26 -3.28 -7.78
C LEU A 92 -3.47 -3.61 -8.66
N ASN A 93 -4.70 -3.43 -8.15
CA ASN A 93 -5.92 -3.59 -8.96
C ASN A 93 -6.06 -2.51 -10.04
N LYS A 94 -5.65 -1.26 -9.78
CA LYS A 94 -5.70 -0.18 -10.78
C LYS A 94 -4.75 -0.45 -11.95
N ILE A 95 -3.56 -0.95 -11.65
CA ILE A 95 -2.50 -1.20 -12.65
C ILE A 95 -2.48 -2.67 -13.12
N LYS A 96 -3.51 -3.46 -12.83
CA LYS A 96 -3.48 -4.91 -13.02
C LYS A 96 -3.18 -5.33 -14.46
N GLU A 97 -3.68 -4.57 -15.42
CA GLU A 97 -3.45 -4.81 -16.85
C GLU A 97 -1.99 -4.57 -17.28
N GLU A 98 -1.21 -3.86 -16.47
CA GLU A 98 0.22 -3.57 -16.68
C GLU A 98 1.13 -4.59 -15.98
N LEU A 99 0.57 -5.52 -15.20
CA LEU A 99 1.33 -6.50 -14.41
C LEU A 99 1.43 -7.87 -15.11
N ASN A 100 2.58 -8.51 -14.98
CA ASN A 100 2.72 -9.96 -15.14
C ASN A 100 2.53 -10.61 -13.77
N ILE A 101 1.60 -11.56 -13.67
CA ILE A 101 1.23 -12.21 -12.40
C ILE A 101 1.31 -13.73 -12.54
N ASP A 102 2.24 -14.34 -11.81
CA ASP A 102 2.44 -15.79 -11.77
C ASP A 102 1.85 -16.37 -10.48
N TYR A 103 0.81 -17.18 -10.62
CA TYR A 103 0.17 -17.87 -9.49
C TYR A 103 0.72 -19.28 -9.32
N HIS A 104 1.03 -19.66 -8.09
CA HIS A 104 1.47 -21.01 -7.74
C HIS A 104 0.58 -21.62 -6.63
N ASN A 105 0.71 -22.93 -6.39
CA ASN A 105 0.01 -23.66 -5.32
C ASN A 105 -1.53 -23.54 -5.36
N GLY A 106 -2.13 -23.60 -6.55
CA GLY A 106 -3.59 -23.63 -6.70
C GLY A 106 -4.28 -22.26 -6.54
N SER A 107 -3.52 -21.18 -6.32
CA SER A 107 -4.08 -19.84 -6.44
C SER A 107 -4.48 -19.53 -7.88
N LYS A 108 -5.65 -18.91 -8.03
CA LYS A 108 -6.17 -18.49 -9.34
C LYS A 108 -6.72 -17.06 -9.32
N ARG A 109 -6.76 -16.40 -8.16
CA ARG A 109 -7.49 -15.13 -7.96
C ARG A 109 -6.89 -14.31 -6.81
N SER A 110 -6.66 -13.00 -7.03
CA SER A 110 -6.14 -12.02 -6.06
C SER A 110 -4.65 -12.15 -5.75
N PHE A 111 -4.03 -11.07 -5.25
CA PHE A 111 -2.58 -10.98 -5.02
C PHE A 111 -2.10 -11.72 -3.76
N HIS A 112 -3.00 -12.08 -2.85
CA HIS A 112 -2.70 -12.85 -1.64
C HIS A 112 -1.57 -12.28 -0.75
N LEU A 113 -1.48 -10.94 -0.65
CA LEU A 113 -0.41 -10.27 0.11
C LEU A 113 -0.30 -10.72 1.58
N ASP A 114 -1.39 -11.20 2.17
CA ASP A 114 -1.44 -11.67 3.57
C ASP A 114 -1.32 -13.19 3.76
N ASN A 115 -1.26 -13.98 2.67
CA ASN A 115 -1.21 -15.44 2.75
C ASN A 115 0.17 -15.96 2.34
N LYS A 116 0.89 -16.55 3.31
CA LYS A 116 2.24 -17.11 3.11
C LYS A 116 2.28 -18.48 2.44
N GLU A 117 1.18 -19.23 2.48
CA GLU A 117 1.09 -20.57 1.89
C GLU A 117 0.91 -20.49 0.38
N ILE A 118 0.25 -19.43 -0.06
CA ILE A 118 0.06 -19.08 -1.46
C ILE A 118 1.25 -18.25 -1.93
N LYS A 119 1.84 -18.67 -3.05
CA LYS A 119 2.92 -17.93 -3.71
C LYS A 119 2.38 -17.27 -4.96
N VAL A 120 2.45 -15.95 -4.99
CA VAL A 120 2.17 -15.13 -6.18
C VAL A 120 3.40 -14.30 -6.44
N HIS A 121 3.89 -14.31 -7.68
CA HIS A 121 4.93 -13.39 -8.12
C HIS A 121 4.34 -12.34 -9.05
N ILE A 122 4.82 -11.10 -8.89
CA ILE A 122 4.32 -9.93 -9.60
C ILE A 122 5.51 -9.12 -10.08
N GLU A 123 5.44 -8.68 -11.33
CA GLU A 123 6.36 -7.69 -11.93
C GLU A 123 5.58 -6.81 -12.93
N LEU A 124 6.14 -5.66 -13.29
CA LEU A 124 5.64 -4.85 -14.39
C LEU A 124 5.95 -5.53 -15.73
N LYS A 125 5.01 -5.43 -16.67
CA LYS A 125 5.25 -5.79 -18.08
C LYS A 125 6.39 -4.94 -18.63
N LYS A 126 7.25 -5.58 -19.43
CA LYS A 126 8.33 -4.92 -20.17
C LYS A 126 7.79 -4.25 -21.43
#